data_AF-A0A538C0F8-F1
#
_entry.id   AF-A0A538C0F8-F1
#
_cell.length_a   1.000
_cell.length_b   1.000
_cell.length_c   1.000
_cell.angle_alpha   90.00
_cell.angle_beta   90.00
_cell.angle_gamma   90.00
#
_symmetry.space_group_name_H-M   'P 1'
#
loop_
_entity.id
_entity.type
_entity.pdbx_description
1 polymer ?
#
loop_
_entity_poly.entity_id
_entity_poly.type
_entity_poly.pdbx_seq_one_letter_code
_entity_poly.pdbx_strand_id
1 'polypeptide(L)' 'DVVGVPIPEMSRSQKQRVVKYLDDRGAFLIKKAVEDVAVRLGVSRFTIYNYLDEANRPDRARPRSRVKGGP' A
#
# COMPACT_ATOMS: atom_id res chain seq x y z
N ASP A 1 10.02 -5.15 11.59
CA ASP A 1 10.83 -4.77 10.41
C ASP A 1 10.06 -4.84 9.08
N VAL A 2 8.89 -4.20 8.94
CA VAL A 2 8.07 -4.38 7.71
C VAL A 2 8.65 -3.62 6.52
N VAL A 3 9.27 -2.47 6.77
CA VAL A 3 9.99 -1.66 5.79
C VAL A 3 11.10 -0.91 6.54
N GLY A 4 12.36 -1.20 6.26
CA GLY A 4 13.52 -0.60 6.91
C GLY A 4 13.96 0.76 6.33
N VAL A 5 13.04 1.52 5.73
CA VAL A 5 13.35 2.85 5.15
C VAL A 5 12.45 3.93 5.75
N PRO A 6 12.93 5.19 5.86
CA PRO A 6 12.11 6.32 6.28
C PRO A 6 10.87 6.51 5.39
N ILE A 7 9.75 6.94 5.98
CA ILE A 7 8.48 7.16 5.25
C ILE A 7 8.63 8.06 4.01
N PRO A 8 9.39 9.18 4.05
CA PRO A 8 9.59 10.04 2.88
C PRO A 8 10.30 9.32 1.72
N GLU A 9 11.12 8.31 2.02
CA GLU A 9 11.89 7.52 1.05
C GLU A 9 11.14 6.26 0.59
N MET A 10 9.98 5.97 1.20
CA MET A 10 9.20 4.80 0.80
C MET A 10 8.64 4.97 -0.61
N SER A 11 9.01 4.03 -1.48
CA SER A 11 8.33 3.80 -2.75
C SER A 11 6.85 3.45 -2.54
N ARG A 12 6.05 3.60 -3.59
CA ARG A 12 4.64 3.16 -3.60
C ARG A 12 4.48 1.72 -3.14
N SER A 13 5.34 0.80 -3.62
CA SER A 13 5.25 -0.61 -3.28
C SER A 13 5.54 -0.89 -1.81
N GLN A 14 6.45 -0.13 -1.20
CA GLN A 14 6.71 -0.17 0.24
C GLN A 14 5.50 0.32 1.03
N LYS A 15 4.89 1.45 0.63
CA LYS A 15 3.68 1.97 1.28
C LYS A 15 2.50 0.98 1.18
N GLN A 16 2.32 0.32 0.02
CA GLN A 16 1.33 -0.75 -0.15
C GLN A 16 1.59 -1.92 0.81
N ARG A 17 2.84 -2.37 0.98
CA ARG A 17 3.18 -3.44 1.94
C ARG A 17 2.89 -3.03 3.38
N VAL A 18 3.15 -1.78 3.76
CA VAL A 18 2.80 -1.27 5.10
C VAL A 18 1.29 -1.30 5.29
N VAL A 19 0.51 -0.80 4.33
CA VAL A 19 -0.96 -0.82 4.42
C VAL A 19 -1.49 -2.25 4.53
N LYS A 20 -1.01 -3.17 3.69
CA LYS A 20 -1.41 -4.58 3.78
C LYS A 20 -1.06 -5.18 5.15
N TYR A 21 0.15 -4.93 5.65
CA TYR A 21 0.57 -5.45 6.96
C TYR A 21 -0.32 -4.96 8.11
N LEU A 22 -0.76 -3.70 8.05
CA LEU A 22 -1.69 -3.12 9.02
C LEU A 22 -3.09 -3.71 8.89
N ASP A 23 -3.56 -3.93 7.65
CA ASP A 23 -4.84 -4.57 7.36
C ASP A 23 -4.90 -6.01 7.86
N ASP A 24 -3.86 -6.80 7.57
CA ASP A 24 -3.71 -8.19 8.05
C ASP A 24 -3.74 -8.30 9.59
N ARG A 25 -3.47 -7.19 10.30
CA ARG A 25 -3.52 -7.09 11.78
C ARG A 25 -4.80 -6.46 12.32
N GLY A 26 -5.76 -6.16 11.45
CA GLY A 26 -7.04 -5.56 11.83
C GLY A 26 -6.95 -4.08 12.21
N ALA A 27 -5.88 -3.38 11.85
CA ALA A 27 -5.72 -1.96 12.20
C ALA A 27 -6.88 -1.10 11.64
N PHE A 28 -7.42 -1.44 10.47
CA PHE A 28 -8.51 -0.72 9.83
C PHE A 28 -9.91 -1.06 10.38
N LEU A 29 -10.02 -1.96 11.36
CA LEU A 29 -11.26 -2.18 12.13
C LEU A 29 -11.53 -1.03 13.12
N ILE A 30 -10.50 -0.23 13.44
CA ILE A 30 -10.58 0.88 14.37
C ILE A 30 -11.10 2.13 13.66
N LYS A 31 -12.03 2.86 14.29
CA LYS A 31 -12.50 4.15 13.79
C LYS A 31 -11.33 5.10 13.52
N LYS A 32 -11.40 5.82 12.40
CA LYS A 32 -10.39 6.80 11.94
C LYS A 32 -9.02 6.23 11.54
N ALA A 33 -8.77 4.92 11.61
CA ALA A 33 -7.48 4.34 11.23
C ALA A 33 -7.01 4.73 9.82
N VAL A 34 -7.94 4.84 8.85
CA VAL A 34 -7.63 5.28 7.48
C VAL A 34 -7.06 6.70 7.44
N GLU A 35 -7.61 7.61 8.23
CA GLU A 35 -7.14 9.00 8.31
C GLU A 35 -5.74 9.06 8.93
N ASP A 36 -5.55 8.36 10.05
CA ASP A 36 -4.27 8.33 10.76
C ASP A 36 -3.13 7.73 9.92
N VAL A 37 -3.41 6.64 9.21
CA VAL A 37 -2.42 5.98 8.34
C VAL A 37 -2.11 6.83 7.12
N ALA A 38 -3.12 7.50 6.54
CA ALA A 38 -2.94 8.43 5.43
C ALA A 38 -1.97 9.57 5.79
N VAL A 39 -2.21 10.22 6.94
CA VAL A 39 -1.34 11.28 7.48
C VAL A 39 0.08 10.76 7.70
N ARG A 40 0.23 9.62 8.39
CA ARG A 40 1.54 9.04 8.68
C ARG A 40 2.33 8.68 7.44
N LEU A 41 1.67 8.13 6.40
CA LEU A 41 2.33 7.74 5.15
C LEU A 41 2.50 8.90 4.15
N GLY A 42 1.97 10.09 4.47
CA GLY A 42 1.99 11.25 3.58
C GLY A 42 1.21 11.01 2.28
N VAL A 43 0.04 10.38 2.37
CA VAL A 43 -0.84 10.08 1.23
C VAL A 43 -2.27 10.48 1.55
N SER A 44 -3.15 10.47 0.54
CA SER A 44 -4.57 10.75 0.76
C SER A 44 -5.31 9.52 1.32
N ARG A 45 -6.47 9.74 1.97
CA ARG A 45 -7.38 8.64 2.35
C ARG A 45 -7.79 7.79 1.15
N PHE A 46 -8.02 8.44 0.00
CA PHE A 46 -8.30 7.76 -1.27
C PHE A 46 -7.17 6.81 -1.66
N THR A 47 -5.91 7.22 -1.49
CA THR A 47 -4.74 6.37 -1.75
C THR A 47 -4.70 5.15 -0.83
N ILE A 48 -5.09 5.29 0.44
CA ILE A 48 -5.19 4.14 1.37
C ILE A 48 -6.23 3.14 0.88
N TYR A 49 -7.44 3.59 0.50
CA TYR A 49 -8.45 2.69 -0.05
C TYR A 49 -7.99 1.97 -1.32
N ASN A 50 -7.25 2.66 -2.21
CA ASN A 50 -6.66 2.02 -3.38
C ASN A 50 -5.65 0.92 -2.99
N TYR A 51 -4.81 1.16 -1.97
CA TYR A 51 -3.88 0.13 -1.49
C TYR A 51 -4.59 -1.06 -0.86
N LEU A 52 -5.69 -0.84 -0.13
CA LEU A 52 -6.52 -1.91 0.44
C LEU A 52 -7.22 -2.73 -0.66
N ASP A 53 -7.76 -2.08 -1.68
CA ASP A 53 -8.36 -2.77 -2.82
C ASP A 53 -7.30 -3.59 -3.59
N GLU A 54 -6.13 -3.00 -3.87
CA GLU A 54 -5.01 -3.70 -4.49
C GLU A 54 -4.50 -4.89 -3.67
N ALA A 55 -4.54 -4.81 -2.32
CA ALA A 55 -4.13 -5.88 -1.43
C ALA A 55 -5.14 -7.04 -1.33
N ASN A 56 -6.43 -6.74 -1.48
CA ASN A 56 -7.53 -7.71 -1.37
C ASN A 56 -7.93 -8.34 -2.71
N ARG A 57 -7.38 -7.86 -3.83
CA ARG A 57 -7.59 -8.51 -5.13
C ARG A 57 -7.04 -9.94 -5.07
N PRO A 58 -7.88 -10.98 -5.27
CA PRO A 58 -7.40 -12.35 -5.41
C PRO A 58 -6.42 -12.39 -6.59
N ASP A 59 -5.37 -13.20 -6.49
CA ASP A 59 -4.29 -13.33 -7.49
C ASP A 59 -4.81 -13.89 -8.83
N ARG A 60 -5.63 -13.11 -9.52
CA ARG A 60 -6.04 -13.32 -10.90
C ARG A 60 -5.46 -12.16 -11.70
N ALA A 61 -4.52 -12.54 -12.57
CA ALA A 61 -3.84 -11.73 -13.58
C ALA A 61 -2.62 -10.91 -13.11
N ARG A 62 -1.48 -11.60 -12.95
CA ARG A 62 -0.26 -11.16 -13.67
C ARG A 62 -0.17 -12.00 -14.94
N PRO A 63 -0.31 -11.38 -16.11
CA PRO A 63 0.89 -10.82 -16.69
C PRO A 63 0.63 -9.46 -17.31
N ARG A 64 1.45 -8.45 -16.99
CA ARG A 64 2.20 -7.66 -17.99
C ARG A 64 3.43 -7.09 -17.30
N SER A 65 4.52 -7.87 -17.33
CA SER A 65 5.83 -7.25 -17.45
C SER A 65 5.82 -6.55 -18.81
N ARG A 66 5.52 -5.24 -18.85
CA ARG A 66 5.94 -4.43 -19.99
C ARG A 66 7.39 -4.09 -19.73
N VAL A 67 8.25 -5.05 -20.07
CA VAL A 67 9.68 -4.84 -20.17
C VAL A 67 9.89 -3.72 -21.20
N LYS A 68 10.84 -2.86 -20.87
CA LYS A 68 11.34 -1.65 -21.55
C LYS A 68 11.29 -1.70 -23.08
N GLY A 69 11.08 -0.53 -23.67
CA GLY A 69 11.34 -0.31 -25.09
C GLY A 69 12.81 -0.50 -25.48
N GLY A 70 13.00 -0.70 -26.79
CA GLY A 70 14.23 -0.53 -27.57
C GLY A 70 14.93 -1.84 -27.95
N PRO A 71 15.47 -1.96 -29.18
CA PRO A 71 15.48 -1.00 -30.30
C PRO A 71 14.26 -1.09 -31.22
#